data_AF-A0A8J6CP54-F1
#
_entry.id   AF-A0A8J6CP54-F1
#
_cell.length_a   1.000
_cell.length_b   1.000
_cell.length_c   1.000
_cell.angle_alpha   90.00
_cell.angle_beta   90.00
_cell.angle_gamma   90.00
#
_symmetry.space_group_name_H-M   'P 1'
#
loop_
_entity.id
_entity.type
_entity.pdbx_description
1 polymer ?
#
loop_
_entity_poly.entity_id
_entity_poly.type
_entity_poly.pdbx_seq_one_letter_code
_entity_poly.pdbx_strand_id
1 'polypeptide(L)'
;MEIKPQLAQEIKLRIHSFLKEFDELGKRLPAKFNPSTEKWSPPTDPYFKVNFGAAFKEHRRQSRSGFVIRDIDSQVVGGLWNGY
;
A
#
# COMPACT_ATOMS: atom_id res chain seq x y z
N MET A 1 10.90 -14.49 -24.60
CA MET A 1 9.73 -14.62 -23.72
C MET A 1 8.65 -13.73 -24.30
N GLU A 2 7.78 -14.27 -25.14
CA GLU A 2 6.70 -13.49 -25.76
C GLU A 2 5.71 -13.08 -24.68
N ILE A 3 5.59 -11.77 -24.43
CA ILE A 3 4.50 -11.26 -23.60
C ILE A 3 3.23 -11.51 -24.41
N LYS A 4 2.46 -12.51 -23.99
CA LYS A 4 1.16 -12.81 -24.60
C LYS A 4 0.35 -11.50 -24.66
N PRO A 5 -0.16 -11.08 -25.83
CA PRO A 5 -0.81 -9.78 -26.01
C PRO A 5 -1.91 -9.48 -24.98
N GLN A 6 -2.58 -10.53 -24.49
CA GLN A 6 -3.58 -10.48 -23.42
C GLN A 6 -3.00 -10.00 -22.08
N LEU A 7 -1.80 -10.46 -21.69
CA LEU A 7 -1.13 -10.03 -20.46
C LEU A 7 -0.71 -8.56 -20.54
N ALA A 8 -0.21 -8.12 -21.70
CA ALA A 8 0.12 -6.71 -21.91
C ALA A 8 -1.11 -5.80 -21.79
N GLN A 9 -2.25 -6.27 -22.32
CA GLN A 9 -3.52 -5.54 -22.23
C GLN A 9 -4.03 -5.49 -20.78
N GLU A 10 -3.93 -6.60 -20.03
CA GLU A 10 -4.33 -6.64 -18.63
C GLU A 10 -3.48 -5.69 -17.76
N ILE A 11 -2.16 -5.65 -17.99
CA ILE A 11 -1.26 -4.71 -17.31
C ILE A 11 -1.65 -3.26 -17.61
N LYS A 12 -1.94 -2.92 -18.87
CA LYS A 12 -2.39 -1.58 -19.25
C LYS A 12 -3.68 -1.19 -18.53
N LEU A 13 -4.66 -2.09 -18.47
CA LEU A 13 -5.93 -1.85 -17.78
C LEU A 13 -5.72 -1.62 -16.28
N ARG A 14 -4.85 -2.41 -15.63
CA ARG A 14 -4.52 -2.20 -14.21
C ARG A 14 -3.83 -0.87 -13.96
N ILE A 15 -2.83 -0.50 -14.77
CA ILE A 15 -2.16 0.81 -14.66
C ILE A 15 -3.17 1.94 -14.80
N HIS A 16 -4.06 1.86 -15.79
CA HIS A 16 -5.10 2.88 -16.00
C HIS A 16 -6.06 2.97 -14.81
N SER A 17 -6.47 1.82 -14.24
CA SER A 17 -7.30 1.79 -13.04
C SER A 17 -6.61 2.45 -11.85
N PHE A 18 -5.32 2.16 -11.62
CA PHE A 18 -4.54 2.78 -10.55
C PHE A 18 -4.42 4.29 -10.71
N LEU A 19 -4.14 4.77 -11.93
CA LEU A 19 -4.05 6.20 -12.19
C LEU A 19 -5.37 6.92 -11.93
N LYS A 20 -6.50 6.30 -12.32
CA LYS A 20 -7.83 6.86 -12.05
C LYS A 20 -8.13 6.90 -10.55
N GLU A 21 -7.82 5.85 -9.82
CA GLU A 21 -7.99 5.82 -8.36
C GLU A 21 -7.12 6.90 -7.69
N PHE A 22 -5.88 7.07 -8.15
CA PHE A 22 -4.98 8.08 -7.62
C PHE A 22 -5.44 9.51 -7.90
N ASP A 23 -5.98 9.77 -9.10
CA ASP A 23 -6.58 11.07 -9.46
C ASP A 23 -7.81 11.40 -8.59
N GLU A 24 -8.69 10.42 -8.36
CA GLU A 24 -9.84 10.57 -7.47
C GLU A 24 -9.44 10.80 -6.01
N LEU A 25 -8.38 10.11 -5.55
CA LEU A 25 -7.80 10.39 -4.24
C LEU A 25 -7.22 11.81 -4.18
N GLY A 26 -6.50 12.25 -5.21
CA GLY A 26 -5.96 13.60 -5.33
C GLY A 26 -7.05 14.69 -5.22
N LYS A 27 -8.21 14.48 -5.85
CA LYS A 27 -9.36 15.40 -5.77
C LYS A 27 -10.00 15.45 -4.38
N ARG A 28 -9.94 14.34 -3.63
CA ARG A 28 -10.53 14.21 -2.29
C ARG A 28 -9.57 14.64 -1.19
N LEU A 29 -8.26 14.66 -1.47
CA LEU A 29 -7.27 15.15 -0.52
C LEU A 29 -7.51 16.64 -0.25
N PRO A 30 -7.48 17.08 1.02
CA PRO A 30 -7.59 18.49 1.34
C PRO A 30 -6.52 19.27 0.57
N ALA A 31 -6.86 20.43 0.01
CA ALA A 31 -5.95 21.29 -0.74
C ALA A 31 -4.69 21.75 0.04
N LYS A 32 -4.61 21.41 1.34
CA LYS A 32 -3.49 21.69 2.25
C LYS A 32 -2.81 20.42 2.79
N PHE A 33 -3.07 19.25 2.21
CA PHE A 33 -2.36 18.02 2.57
C PHE A 33 -0.89 18.20 2.21
N ASN A 34 -0.07 18.45 3.22
CA ASN A 34 1.37 18.49 3.08
C ASN A 34 1.94 17.24 3.78
N PRO A 35 2.35 16.21 3.01
CA PRO A 35 2.85 14.96 3.58
C PRO A 35 4.14 15.13 4.39
N SER A 36 4.82 16.27 4.29
CA SER A 36 6.00 16.58 5.11
C SER A 36 5.67 17.16 6.49
N THR A 37 4.44 17.66 6.71
CA THR A 37 4.05 18.32 7.97
C THR A 37 2.93 17.62 8.72
N GLU A 38 2.07 16.85 8.04
CA GLU A 38 1.05 16.05 8.71
C GLU A 38 1.64 14.77 9.27
N LYS A 39 1.88 14.77 10.59
CA LYS A 39 2.11 13.55 11.35
C LYS A 39 0.77 12.86 11.54
N TRP A 40 0.67 11.62 11.06
CA TRP A 40 -0.47 10.76 11.40
C TRP A 40 -0.58 10.65 12.93
N SER A 41 -1.73 11.04 13.48
CA SER A 41 -2.11 10.76 14.86
C SER A 41 -3.08 9.58 14.87
N PRO A 42 -2.90 8.59 15.75
CA PRO A 42 -3.89 7.54 15.92
C PRO A 42 -5.24 8.13 16.35
N PRO A 43 -6.38 7.56 15.93
CA PRO A 43 -7.67 7.93 16.47
C PRO A 43 -7.72 7.65 17.99
N THR A 44 -8.58 8.37 18.71
CA THR A 44 -8.69 8.29 20.18
C THR A 44 -9.40 7.05 20.73
N ASP A 45 -10.16 6.33 19.89
CA ASP A 45 -10.88 5.11 20.28
C ASP A 45 -9.98 3.86 20.12
N PRO A 46 -10.33 2.70 20.71
CA PRO A 46 -9.50 1.48 20.60
C PRO A 46 -9.56 0.90 19.18
N TYR A 47 -8.68 1.40 18.32
CA TYR A 47 -8.45 0.85 16.99
C TYR A 47 -7.16 0.04 16.95
N PHE A 48 -7.17 -1.00 16.13
CA PHE A 48 -5.94 -1.68 15.76
C PHE A 48 -5.18 -0.87 14.72
N LYS A 49 -3.86 -0.72 14.92
CA LYS A 49 -2.98 -0.08 13.94
C LYS A 49 -2.63 -1.09 12.85
N VAL A 50 -3.03 -0.82 11.61
CA VAL A 50 -2.62 -1.60 10.45
C VAL A 50 -1.40 -0.95 9.80
N ASN A 51 -0.27 -1.66 9.77
CA ASN A 51 0.95 -1.23 9.09
C ASN A 51 1.10 -2.03 7.80
N PHE A 52 1.22 -1.36 6.66
CA PHE A 52 1.52 -1.98 5.37
C PHE A 52 2.97 -1.75 4.99
N GLY A 53 3.63 -2.78 4.47
CA GLY A 53 4.99 -2.69 3.96
C GLY A 53 5.13 -3.41 2.62
N ALA A 54 5.98 -2.88 1.76
CA ALA A 54 6.38 -3.53 0.52
C ALA A 54 7.89 -3.39 0.33
N ALA A 55 8.50 -4.44 -0.18
CA ALA A 55 9.92 -4.48 -0.53
C ALA A 55 10.08 -5.11 -1.91
N PHE A 56 11.03 -4.57 -2.69
CA PHE A 56 11.42 -5.12 -3.97
C PHE A 56 12.88 -5.55 -3.93
N LYS A 57 13.12 -6.84 -4.22
CA LYS A 57 14.44 -7.44 -4.29
C LYS A 57 14.90 -7.44 -5.75
N GLU A 58 15.62 -6.40 -6.12
CA GLU A 58 15.99 -6.08 -7.51
C GLU A 58 16.67 -7.24 -8.23
N HIS A 59 17.70 -7.84 -7.63
CA HIS A 59 18.47 -8.93 -8.25
C HIS A 59 17.68 -10.20 -8.52
N ARG A 60 16.56 -10.41 -7.81
CA ARG A 60 15.65 -11.55 -8.04
C ARG A 60 14.39 -11.14 -8.78
N ARG A 61 14.20 -9.85 -9.07
CA ARG A 61 12.95 -9.26 -9.59
C ARG A 61 11.72 -9.72 -8.79
N GLN A 62 11.87 -9.85 -7.47
CA GLN A 62 10.83 -10.34 -6.58
C GLN A 62 10.30 -9.20 -5.72
N SER A 63 9.00 -8.97 -5.74
CA SER A 63 8.33 -8.14 -4.75
C SER A 63 7.78 -9.01 -3.62
N ARG A 64 7.81 -8.47 -2.40
CA ARG A 64 7.02 -8.97 -1.28
C ARG A 64 6.31 -7.79 -0.66
N SER A 65 5.02 -7.94 -0.43
CA SER A 65 4.24 -7.02 0.39
C SER A 65 3.62 -7.79 1.54
N GLY A 66 3.30 -7.07 2.60
CA GLY A 66 2.70 -7.64 3.79
C GLY A 66 2.08 -6.56 4.64
N PHE A 67 1.29 -6.99 5.62
CA PHE A 67 0.74 -6.11 6.63
C PHE A 67 0.81 -6.75 8.01
N VAL A 68 0.89 -5.90 9.02
CA VAL A 68 0.86 -6.28 10.43
C VAL A 68 -0.19 -5.45 11.13
N ILE A 69 -1.08 -6.11 11.85
CA ILE A 69 -2.08 -5.52 12.73
C ILE A 69 -1.49 -5.50 14.13
N ARG A 70 -1.50 -4.33 14.76
CA ARG A 70 -1.02 -4.14 16.13
C ARG A 70 -2.11 -3.60 17.03
N ASP A 71 -2.11 -4.03 18.28
CA ASP A 71 -2.94 -3.41 19.32
C ASP A 71 -2.36 -2.07 19.78
N ILE A 72 -3.00 -1.48 20.80
CA ILE A 72 -2.64 -0.19 21.38
C ILE A 72 -1.26 -0.23 22.05
N ASP A 73 -0.84 -1.38 22.55
CA ASP A 73 0.46 -1.63 23.15
C ASP A 73 1.53 -2.00 22.10
N SER A 74 1.20 -1.84 20.81
CA SER A 74 2.04 -2.16 19.65
C SER A 74 2.38 -3.65 19.48
N GLN A 75 1.68 -4.53 20.18
CA GLN A 75 1.84 -5.98 20.05
C GLN A 75 1.21 -6.47 18.75
N VAL A 76 1.86 -7.45 18.11
CA VAL A 76 1.35 -8.04 16.87
C VAL A 76 0.20 -8.97 17.21
N VAL A 77 -1.01 -8.61 16.79
CA VAL A 77 -2.23 -9.41 17.01
C VAL A 77 -2.69 -10.14 15.74
N GLY A 78 -2.09 -9.81 14.59
CA GLY A 78 -2.37 -10.49 13.34
C GLY A 78 -1.58 -9.90 12.17
N GLY A 79 -1.67 -10.54 11.02
CA GLY A 79 -1.05 -10.05 9.79
C GLY A 79 -0.64 -11.15 8.84
N LEU A 80 -0.22 -10.71 7.66
CA LEU A 80 0.45 -11.52 6.65
C LEU A 80 1.81 -10.87 6.45
N TRP A 81 2.77 -11.21 7.32
CA TRP A 81 4.16 -10.86 7.14
C TRP A 81 4.99 -12.13 7.06
N ASN A 82 5.24 -12.58 5.84
CA ASN A 82 6.16 -13.67 5.59
C ASN A 82 7.59 -13.09 5.65
N GLY A 83 8.14 -13.06 6.86
CA GLY A 83 9.56 -12.83 7.10
C GLY A 83 10.44 -13.77 6.25
N TYR A 84 11.68 -13.36 6.03
CA TYR A 84 12.63 -14.01 5.13
C TYR A 84 12.76 -15.51 5.31
#